data_AF-A0A3C0GBQ3-F1
#
_entry.id   AF-A0A3C0GBQ3-F1
#
_cell.length_a   1.000
_cell.length_b   1.000
_cell.length_c   1.000
_cell.angle_alpha   90.00
_cell.angle_beta   90.00
_cell.angle_gamma   90.00
#
_symmetry.space_group_name_H-M   'P 1'
#
loop_
_entity.id
_entity.type
_entity.pdbx_description
1 polymer ?
#
loop_
_entity_poly.entity_id
_entity_poly.type
_entity_poly.pdbx_seq_one_letter_code
_entity_poly.pdbx_strand_id
1 'polypeptide(L)'
;AIKLKIYCDSVQPGYPEVEWIKLNAACPDLVTFKERHKYNEHAHGVRPDGKKKSYLWDAVKFAHKSYCVSHAALNSTTDLIIWLDADVVTHSPVPFEFIESLLPQNHYCAYLGREKIYPECGFVVYDTKSEYNKIFMQDWQALYNTDSLFEEVEYHDSYLFWQLVKK
;
A
#
# COMPACT_ATOMS: atom_id res chain seq x y z
N ALA A 1 7.41 21.79 0.43
CA ALA A 1 7.00 21.33 -0.92
C ALA A 1 6.68 19.84 -0.83
N ILE A 2 5.57 19.40 -1.43
CA ILE A 2 5.23 17.98 -1.52
C ILE A 2 6.21 17.33 -2.50
N LYS A 3 6.86 16.23 -2.09
CA LYS A 3 7.73 15.44 -2.96
C LYS A 3 6.94 14.29 -3.56
N LEU A 4 6.89 14.21 -4.89
CA LEU A 4 6.28 13.08 -5.58
C LEU A 4 7.29 11.95 -5.72
N LYS A 5 6.93 10.77 -5.20
CA LYS A 5 7.73 9.55 -5.31
C LYS A 5 7.01 8.55 -6.19
N ILE A 6 7.70 7.96 -7.16
CA ILE A 6 7.14 6.91 -8.02
C ILE A 6 7.94 5.62 -7.85
N TYR A 7 7.27 4.58 -7.36
CA TYR A 7 7.81 3.22 -7.30
C TYR A 7 7.49 2.50 -8.61
N CYS A 8 8.54 2.00 -9.26
CA CYS A 8 8.43 1.42 -10.60
C CYS A 8 9.42 0.26 -10.79
N ASP A 9 9.17 -0.59 -11.79
CA ASP A 9 10.15 -1.59 -12.22
C ASP A 9 11.27 -0.94 -13.07
N SER A 10 10.93 0.11 -13.81
CA SER A 10 11.87 0.87 -14.65
C SER A 10 11.66 2.38 -14.49
N VAL A 11 12.77 3.09 -14.29
CA VAL A 11 12.77 4.56 -14.16
C VAL A 11 12.53 5.18 -15.53
N GLN A 12 11.62 6.15 -15.59
CA GLN A 12 11.34 6.91 -16.81
C GLN A 12 12.14 8.24 -16.81
N PRO A 13 12.77 8.63 -17.92
CA PRO A 13 13.42 9.92 -18.04
C PRO A 13 12.39 11.05 -18.17
N GLY A 14 12.78 12.30 -17.87
CA GLY A 14 12.02 13.50 -18.23
C GLY A 14 11.29 14.22 -17.09
N TYR A 15 11.41 13.74 -15.85
CA TYR A 15 10.74 14.34 -14.68
C TYR A 15 11.72 14.51 -13.51
N PRO A 16 12.61 15.53 -13.53
CA PRO A 16 13.65 15.72 -12.52
C PRO A 16 13.12 16.06 -11.12
N GLU A 17 11.89 16.56 -11.02
CA GLU A 17 11.19 16.86 -9.77
C GLU A 17 10.59 15.61 -9.08
N VAL A 18 10.55 14.48 -9.79
CA VAL A 18 10.03 13.20 -9.29
C VAL A 18 11.17 12.34 -8.76
N GLU A 19 10.98 11.81 -7.56
CA GLU A 19 11.87 10.81 -6.97
C GLU A 19 11.47 9.41 -7.48
N TRP A 20 12.24 8.88 -8.42
CA TRP A 20 12.01 7.56 -8.99
C TRP A 20 12.69 6.47 -8.16
N ILE A 21 11.91 5.47 -7.72
CA ILE A 21 12.38 4.38 -6.87
C ILE A 21 12.14 3.05 -7.59
N LYS A 22 13.22 2.27 -7.77
CA LYS A 22 13.11 0.90 -8.29
C LYS A 22 12.59 -0.02 -7.20
N LEU A 23 11.32 -0.42 -7.30
CA LEU A 23 10.62 -1.12 -6.21
C LEU A 23 11.32 -2.43 -5.79
N ASN A 24 11.69 -3.28 -6.75
CA ASN A 24 12.35 -4.56 -6.44
C ASN A 24 13.75 -4.39 -5.83
N ALA A 25 14.43 -3.25 -6.08
CA ALA A 25 15.72 -2.95 -5.48
C ALA A 25 15.56 -2.37 -4.06
N ALA A 26 14.53 -1.55 -3.84
CA ALA A 26 14.22 -0.96 -2.55
C ALA A 26 13.59 -1.97 -1.57
N CYS A 27 12.83 -2.94 -2.08
CA CYS A 27 12.07 -3.91 -1.31
C CYS A 27 12.49 -5.35 -1.66
N PRO A 28 13.66 -5.85 -1.19
CA PRO A 28 14.11 -7.21 -1.48
C PRO A 28 13.17 -8.30 -0.92
N ASP A 29 12.46 -8.00 0.18
CA ASP A 29 11.46 -8.91 0.76
C ASP A 29 10.27 -9.14 -0.18
N LEU A 30 9.85 -8.12 -0.96
CA LEU A 30 8.84 -8.28 -2.00
C LEU A 30 9.32 -9.27 -3.07
N VAL A 31 10.59 -9.18 -3.47
CA VAL A 31 11.19 -10.10 -4.46
C VAL A 31 11.20 -11.52 -3.90
N THR A 32 11.56 -11.67 -2.62
CA THR A 32 11.57 -12.95 -1.91
C THR A 32 10.16 -13.57 -1.84
N PHE A 33 9.14 -12.78 -1.49
CA PHE A 33 7.74 -13.21 -1.50
C PHE A 33 7.30 -13.64 -2.90
N LYS A 34 7.58 -12.83 -3.94
CA LYS A 34 7.23 -13.14 -5.32
C LYS A 34 7.87 -14.43 -5.81
N GLU A 35 9.14 -14.69 -5.49
CA GLU A 35 9.80 -15.93 -5.90
C GLU A 35 9.26 -17.15 -5.14
N ARG A 36 9.01 -17.02 -3.82
CA ARG A 36 8.40 -18.09 -3.01
C ARG A 36 7.02 -18.51 -3.53
N HIS A 37 6.23 -17.56 -4.04
CA HIS A 37 4.86 -17.80 -4.51
C HIS A 37 4.70 -17.85 -6.03
N LYS A 38 5.80 -17.88 -6.80
CA LYS A 38 5.80 -17.86 -8.28
C LYS A 38 4.91 -18.90 -8.95
N TYR A 39 4.75 -20.06 -8.32
CA TYR A 39 3.92 -21.17 -8.80
C TYR A 39 2.71 -21.46 -7.90
N ASN A 40 2.44 -20.58 -6.93
CA ASN A 40 1.28 -20.70 -6.05
C ASN A 40 0.07 -20.06 -6.72
N GLU A 41 -0.76 -20.88 -7.37
CA GLU A 41 -1.96 -20.39 -8.06
C GLU A 41 -2.92 -19.63 -7.15
N HIS A 42 -2.99 -20.01 -5.87
CA HIS A 42 -3.82 -19.35 -4.89
C HIS A 42 -3.36 -17.92 -4.59
N ALA A 43 -2.05 -17.72 -4.45
CA ALA A 43 -1.42 -16.38 -4.32
C ALA A 43 -1.54 -15.54 -5.60
N HIS A 44 -1.86 -16.18 -6.73
CA HIS A 44 -2.13 -15.57 -8.04
C HIS A 44 -3.63 -15.50 -8.37
N GLY A 45 -4.47 -15.37 -7.34
CA GLY A 45 -5.88 -15.04 -7.48
C GLY A 45 -6.80 -16.22 -7.74
N VAL A 46 -6.31 -17.47 -7.80
CA VAL A 46 -7.23 -18.62 -7.83
C VAL A 46 -7.96 -18.68 -6.49
N ARG A 47 -9.29 -18.72 -6.54
CA ARG A 47 -10.15 -18.77 -5.35
C ARG A 47 -9.85 -20.00 -4.50
N PRO A 48 -10.10 -19.96 -3.17
CA PRO A 48 -9.99 -21.15 -2.31
C PRO A 48 -10.82 -22.35 -2.79
N ASP A 49 -11.94 -22.09 -3.50
CA ASP A 49 -12.79 -23.14 -4.06
C ASP A 49 -12.27 -23.74 -5.39
N GLY A 50 -11.17 -23.21 -5.93
CA GLY A 50 -10.51 -23.68 -7.16
C GLY A 50 -11.27 -23.38 -8.46
N LYS A 51 -12.41 -22.69 -8.43
CA LYS A 51 -13.31 -22.61 -9.59
C LYS A 51 -12.97 -21.50 -10.57
N LYS A 52 -12.50 -20.35 -10.08
CA LYS A 52 -12.24 -19.14 -10.88
C LYS A 52 -11.13 -18.31 -10.26
N LYS A 53 -10.50 -17.46 -11.09
CA LYS A 53 -9.63 -16.38 -10.61
C LYS A 53 -10.45 -15.17 -10.18
N SER A 54 -9.98 -14.46 -9.17
CA SER A 54 -10.48 -13.16 -8.74
C SER A 54 -9.34 -12.36 -8.11
N TYR A 55 -9.34 -11.05 -8.33
CA TYR A 55 -8.31 -10.17 -7.77
C TYR A 55 -8.31 -10.19 -6.24
N LEU A 56 -9.44 -10.54 -5.61
CA LEU A 56 -9.57 -10.57 -4.15
C LEU A 56 -8.52 -11.46 -3.47
N TRP A 57 -8.01 -12.48 -4.17
CA TRP A 57 -6.97 -13.40 -3.69
C TRP A 57 -5.63 -13.24 -4.42
N ASP A 58 -5.42 -12.17 -5.19
CA ASP A 58 -4.16 -11.96 -5.93
C ASP A 58 -3.09 -11.31 -5.03
N ALA A 59 -2.62 -12.06 -4.04
CA ALA A 59 -1.64 -11.61 -3.07
C ALA A 59 -0.36 -11.08 -3.74
N VAL A 60 0.12 -11.74 -4.80
CA VAL A 60 1.33 -11.32 -5.53
C VAL A 60 1.14 -9.95 -6.18
N LYS A 61 -0.02 -9.68 -6.78
CA LYS A 61 -0.33 -8.35 -7.31
C LYS A 61 -0.32 -7.30 -6.20
N PHE A 62 -1.07 -7.51 -5.12
CA PHE A 62 -1.29 -6.50 -4.09
C PHE A 62 -0.11 -6.28 -3.14
N ALA A 63 0.83 -7.24 -3.05
CA ALA A 63 2.08 -7.07 -2.32
C ALA A 63 2.85 -5.81 -2.73
N HIS A 64 2.88 -5.48 -4.03
CA HIS A 64 3.65 -4.33 -4.54
C HIS A 64 3.28 -3.03 -3.82
N LYS A 65 1.99 -2.79 -3.61
CA LYS A 65 1.48 -1.62 -2.90
C LYS A 65 1.87 -1.64 -1.43
N SER A 66 1.64 -2.75 -0.74
CA SER A 66 1.99 -2.89 0.68
C SER A 66 3.48 -2.59 0.92
N TYR A 67 4.38 -3.24 0.18
CA TYR A 67 5.82 -2.99 0.33
C TYR A 67 6.22 -1.57 -0.09
N CYS A 68 5.60 -1.01 -1.12
CA CYS A 68 5.83 0.36 -1.54
C CYS A 68 5.48 1.38 -0.44
N VAL A 69 4.27 1.27 0.12
CA VAL A 69 3.79 2.18 1.17
C VAL A 69 4.61 2.02 2.43
N SER A 70 4.85 0.77 2.88
CA SER A 70 5.67 0.51 4.07
C SER A 70 7.10 1.01 3.90
N HIS A 71 7.73 0.79 2.75
CA HIS A 71 9.07 1.33 2.49
C HIS A 71 9.09 2.86 2.52
N ALA A 72 8.10 3.52 1.90
CA ALA A 72 8.01 4.98 1.91
C ALA A 72 7.83 5.52 3.33
N ALA A 73 6.91 4.94 4.10
CA ALA A 73 6.56 5.41 5.44
C ALA A 73 7.64 5.14 6.49
N LEU A 74 8.35 4.01 6.39
CA LEU A 74 9.44 3.65 7.32
C LEU A 74 10.75 4.40 7.05
N ASN A 75 10.94 4.93 5.83
CA ASN A 75 12.15 5.64 5.42
C ASN A 75 11.91 7.14 5.19
N SER A 76 10.76 7.68 5.62
CA SER A 76 10.49 9.11 5.49
C SER A 76 10.95 9.90 6.71
N THR A 77 11.34 11.15 6.46
CA THR A 77 11.53 12.18 7.49
C THR A 77 10.41 13.22 7.45
N THR A 78 9.38 13.02 6.62
CA THR A 78 8.22 13.92 6.48
C THR A 78 7.10 13.49 7.41
N ASP A 79 6.34 14.46 7.90
CA ASP A 79 5.23 14.24 8.84
C ASP A 79 4.12 13.36 8.24
N LEU A 80 3.81 13.53 6.96
CA LEU A 80 2.77 12.79 6.26
C LEU A 80 3.35 12.02 5.07
N ILE A 81 2.80 10.83 4.83
CA ILE A 81 2.93 10.08 3.59
C ILE A 81 1.54 9.84 3.02
N ILE A 82 1.38 10.06 1.73
CA ILE A 82 0.11 9.90 1.03
C ILE A 82 0.31 8.88 -0.08
N TRP A 83 -0.45 7.79 -0.03
CA TRP A 83 -0.59 6.89 -1.14
C TRP A 83 -1.64 7.44 -2.11
N LEU A 84 -1.31 7.39 -3.40
CA LEU A 84 -2.19 7.75 -4.50
C LEU A 84 -2.02 6.69 -5.60
N ASP A 85 -3.10 6.03 -6.00
CA ASP A 85 -3.05 5.12 -7.16
C ASP A 85 -2.68 5.91 -8.42
N ALA A 86 -1.93 5.26 -9.31
CA ALA A 86 -1.37 5.91 -10.50
C ALA A 86 -2.41 6.31 -11.56
N ASP A 87 -3.64 5.79 -11.45
CA ASP A 87 -4.77 6.07 -12.34
C ASP A 87 -5.75 7.11 -11.78
N VAL A 88 -5.38 7.83 -10.70
CA VAL A 88 -6.18 8.93 -10.17
C VAL A 88 -6.01 10.20 -11.01
N VAL A 89 -7.13 10.83 -11.35
CA VAL A 89 -7.19 12.13 -12.05
C VAL A 89 -7.86 13.16 -11.15
N THR A 90 -7.24 14.34 -11.02
CA THR A 90 -7.81 15.47 -10.30
C THR A 90 -8.47 16.44 -11.28
N HIS A 91 -9.70 16.88 -10.97
CA HIS A 91 -10.46 17.81 -11.82
C HIS A 91 -10.37 19.27 -11.34
N SER A 92 -9.72 19.49 -10.20
CA SER A 92 -9.52 20.79 -9.56
C SER A 92 -8.12 20.85 -8.95
N PRO A 93 -7.55 22.05 -8.73
CA PRO A 93 -6.33 22.19 -7.93
C PRO A 93 -6.48 21.47 -6.59
N VAL A 94 -5.39 20.88 -6.10
CA VAL A 94 -5.32 20.21 -4.80
C VAL A 94 -4.40 21.05 -3.90
N PRO A 95 -4.94 22.01 -3.14
CA PRO A 95 -4.14 22.88 -2.29
C PRO A 95 -3.44 22.09 -1.19
N PHE A 96 -2.31 22.61 -0.71
CA PHE A 96 -1.59 22.01 0.41
C PHE A 96 -2.46 21.99 1.68
N GLU A 97 -3.20 23.06 1.92
CA GLU A 97 -4.10 23.22 3.07
C GLU A 97 -5.24 22.20 3.04
N PHE A 98 -5.71 21.83 1.84
CA PHE A 98 -6.68 20.76 1.68
C PHE A 98 -6.09 19.43 2.12
N ILE A 99 -4.89 19.08 1.63
CA ILE A 99 -4.19 17.85 2.00
C ILE A 99 -3.94 17.76 3.52
N GLU A 100 -3.47 18.84 4.13
CA GLU A 100 -3.27 18.89 5.59
C GLU A 100 -4.58 18.71 6.37
N SER A 101 -5.70 19.19 5.84
CA SER A 101 -7.01 19.04 6.48
C SER A 101 -7.58 17.61 6.43
N LEU A 102 -7.03 16.73 5.58
CA LEU A 102 -7.57 15.37 5.39
C LEU A 102 -7.31 14.45 6.57
N LEU A 103 -6.25 14.70 7.35
CA LEU A 103 -5.94 13.92 8.55
C LEU A 103 -6.15 14.76 9.81
N PRO A 104 -7.25 14.53 10.55
CA PRO A 104 -7.47 15.22 11.82
C PRO A 104 -6.35 14.96 12.83
N GLN A 105 -6.10 15.93 13.72
CA GLN A 105 -5.12 15.75 14.80
C GLN A 105 -5.43 14.51 15.64
N ASN A 106 -4.37 13.88 16.17
CA ASN A 106 -4.43 12.67 17.00
C ASN A 106 -5.03 11.43 16.30
N HIS A 107 -5.06 11.41 14.96
CA HIS A 107 -5.41 10.24 14.17
C HIS A 107 -4.19 9.75 13.40
N TYR A 108 -4.03 8.43 13.31
CA TYR A 108 -2.90 7.83 12.59
C TYR A 108 -3.06 7.93 11.07
N CYS A 109 -4.24 7.64 10.53
CA CYS A 109 -4.45 7.60 9.09
C CYS A 109 -5.84 8.11 8.67
N ALA A 110 -5.95 8.50 7.41
CA ALA A 110 -7.20 8.88 6.77
C ALA A 110 -7.32 8.16 5.43
N TYR A 111 -8.52 7.67 5.10
CA TYR A 111 -8.79 6.85 3.92
C TYR A 111 -10.23 7.07 3.42
N LEU A 112 -10.53 6.61 2.21
CA LEU A 112 -11.86 6.71 1.63
C LEU A 112 -12.77 5.59 2.15
N GLY A 113 -13.67 5.93 3.06
CA GLY A 113 -14.61 4.98 3.67
C GLY A 113 -15.62 4.41 2.66
N ARG A 114 -15.98 3.13 2.84
CA ARG A 114 -17.13 2.48 2.19
C ARG A 114 -18.06 1.96 3.28
N GLU A 115 -19.35 2.30 3.23
CA GLU A 115 -20.28 2.08 4.35
C GLU A 115 -20.38 0.62 4.84
N LYS A 116 -20.25 -0.36 3.94
CA LYS A 116 -20.56 -1.77 4.23
C LYS A 116 -19.37 -2.73 4.14
N ILE A 117 -18.23 -2.25 3.66
CA ILE A 117 -17.05 -3.08 3.37
C ILE A 117 -15.77 -2.35 3.79
N TYR A 118 -14.62 -2.99 3.60
CA TYR A 118 -13.30 -2.36 3.75
C TYR A 118 -13.20 -1.05 2.93
N PRO A 119 -12.36 -0.08 3.34
CA PRO A 119 -12.23 1.20 2.65
C PRO A 119 -11.73 1.03 1.21
N GLU A 120 -11.87 2.07 0.40
CA GLU A 120 -11.12 2.22 -0.84
C GLU A 120 -9.72 2.77 -0.45
N CYS A 121 -8.67 2.18 -0.99
CA CYS A 121 -7.29 2.47 -0.58
C CYS A 121 -6.45 3.11 -1.68
N GLY A 122 -7.03 3.53 -2.80
CA GLY A 122 -6.37 4.29 -3.85
C GLY A 122 -5.99 5.71 -3.42
N PHE A 123 -6.52 6.18 -2.28
CA PHE A 123 -6.03 7.37 -1.58
C PHE A 123 -5.99 7.11 -0.07
N VAL A 124 -4.79 7.16 0.54
CA VAL A 124 -4.62 6.98 1.98
C VAL A 124 -3.53 7.92 2.51
N VAL A 125 -3.80 8.61 3.62
CA VAL A 125 -2.85 9.46 4.34
C VAL A 125 -2.39 8.73 5.60
N TYR A 126 -1.09 8.75 5.87
CA TYR A 126 -0.44 8.19 7.05
C TYR A 126 0.37 9.26 7.77
N ASP A 127 0.15 9.41 9.08
CA ASP A 127 1.01 10.20 9.96
C ASP A 127 2.23 9.37 10.37
N THR A 128 3.41 9.77 9.91
CA THR A 128 4.67 9.07 10.17
C THR A 128 5.21 9.32 11.59
N LYS A 129 4.76 10.40 12.24
CA LYS A 129 5.12 10.75 13.63
C LYS A 129 4.32 9.97 14.65
N SER A 130 3.19 9.40 14.24
CA SER A 130 2.38 8.52 15.07
C SER A 130 3.18 7.30 15.52
N GLU A 131 3.04 6.92 16.79
CA GLU A 131 3.65 5.69 17.31
C GLU A 131 3.16 4.43 16.59
N TYR A 132 1.95 4.50 16.00
CA TYR A 132 1.34 3.40 15.24
C TYR A 132 1.97 3.21 13.86
N ASN A 133 2.65 4.22 13.28
CA ASN A 133 3.18 4.12 11.92
C ASN A 133 4.13 2.95 11.75
N LYS A 134 5.11 2.85 12.65
CA LYS A 134 6.09 1.76 12.58
C LYS A 134 5.43 0.40 12.76
N ILE A 135 4.51 0.28 13.72
CA ILE A 135 3.79 -0.96 14.03
C ILE A 135 2.97 -1.40 12.81
N PHE A 136 2.13 -0.51 12.29
CA PHE A 136 1.25 -0.80 11.16
C PHE A 136 2.04 -1.22 9.91
N MET A 137 3.08 -0.47 9.55
CA MET A 137 3.87 -0.74 8.34
C MET A 137 4.65 -2.05 8.43
N GLN A 138 5.12 -2.40 9.63
CA GLN A 138 5.80 -3.67 9.90
C GLN A 138 4.81 -4.84 9.91
N ASP A 139 3.65 -4.69 10.55
CA ASP A 139 2.58 -5.71 10.54
C ASP A 139 2.09 -5.98 9.12
N TRP A 140 1.95 -4.93 8.30
CA TRP A 140 1.54 -5.09 6.92
C TRP A 140 2.57 -5.87 6.09
N GLN A 141 3.86 -5.61 6.27
CA GLN A 141 4.91 -6.41 5.66
C GLN A 141 4.96 -7.84 6.23
N ALA A 142 4.70 -8.01 7.53
CA ALA A 142 4.72 -9.30 8.19
C ALA A 142 3.69 -10.27 7.59
N LEU A 143 2.50 -9.78 7.22
CA LEU A 143 1.48 -10.57 6.51
C LEU A 143 2.05 -11.33 5.30
N TYR A 144 2.89 -10.65 4.51
CA TYR A 144 3.56 -11.22 3.34
C TYR A 144 4.85 -11.97 3.70
N ASN A 145 5.65 -11.46 4.63
CA ASN A 145 6.92 -12.06 5.00
C ASN A 145 6.75 -13.43 5.66
N THR A 146 5.68 -13.63 6.43
CA THR A 146 5.41 -14.87 7.17
C THR A 146 4.26 -15.69 6.58
N ASP A 147 3.74 -15.30 5.41
CA ASP A 147 2.62 -15.97 4.74
C ASP A 147 1.31 -16.02 5.57
N SER A 148 1.22 -15.24 6.65
CA SER A 148 0.03 -15.20 7.53
C SER A 148 -1.18 -14.56 6.85
N LEU A 149 -0.98 -13.81 5.77
CA LEU A 149 -2.06 -13.31 4.93
C LEU A 149 -2.97 -14.43 4.38
N PHE A 150 -2.46 -15.66 4.22
CA PHE A 150 -3.25 -16.77 3.68
C PHE A 150 -4.29 -17.31 4.68
N GLU A 151 -4.21 -16.91 5.95
CA GLU A 151 -5.23 -17.18 6.97
C GLU A 151 -6.43 -16.22 6.86
N GLU A 152 -6.30 -15.13 6.10
CA GLU A 152 -7.34 -14.14 5.88
C GLU A 152 -8.37 -14.57 4.83
N VAL A 153 -9.54 -13.92 4.83
CA VAL A 153 -10.60 -14.23 3.87
C VAL A 153 -10.28 -13.72 2.45
N GLU A 154 -9.60 -12.58 2.36
CA GLU A 154 -9.18 -11.91 1.11
C GLU A 154 -7.75 -11.34 1.28
N TYR A 155 -7.01 -11.19 0.18
CA TYR A 155 -5.56 -10.88 0.18
C TYR A 155 -5.22 -9.53 -0.44
N HIS A 156 -6.21 -8.83 -0.98
CA HIS A 156 -5.96 -7.54 -1.60
C HIS A 156 -5.71 -6.45 -0.53
N ASP A 157 -5.03 -5.39 -0.97
CA ASP A 157 -4.54 -4.30 -0.12
C ASP A 157 -5.61 -3.71 0.80
N SER A 158 -6.80 -3.39 0.26
CA SER A 158 -7.83 -2.71 1.05
C SER A 158 -8.42 -3.59 2.16
N TYR A 159 -8.54 -4.90 1.93
CA TYR A 159 -9.02 -5.83 2.95
C TYR A 159 -7.97 -5.97 4.05
N LEU A 160 -6.71 -6.25 3.68
CA LEU A 160 -5.63 -6.44 4.65
C LEU A 160 -5.37 -5.16 5.45
N PHE A 161 -5.37 -3.99 4.79
CA PHE A 161 -5.34 -2.69 5.46
C PHE A 161 -6.44 -2.57 6.52
N TRP A 162 -7.66 -2.98 6.19
CA TRP A 162 -8.80 -2.92 7.11
C TRP A 162 -8.66 -3.84 8.31
N GLN A 163 -8.08 -5.04 8.13
CA GLN A 163 -7.80 -5.92 9.25
C GLN A 163 -6.76 -5.32 10.19
N LEU A 164 -5.73 -4.66 9.65
CA LEU A 164 -4.69 -4.02 10.45
C LEU A 164 -5.18 -2.79 11.19
N VAL A 165 -6.01 -1.94 10.57
CA VAL A 165 -6.56 -0.74 11.23
C VAL A 165 -7.48 -1.08 12.41
N LYS A 166 -8.07 -2.28 12.44
CA LYS A 166 -8.97 -2.72 13.53
C LYS A 166 -8.27 -3.38 14.71
N LYS A 167 -6.98 -3.73 14.58
CA LYS A 167 -6.20 -4.30 15.68
C LYS A 167 -5.97 -3.24 16.76
#